data_AF-A0A7K0R5D1-F1
#
_entry.id   AF-A0A7K0R5D1-F1
#
_cell.length_a   1.000
_cell.length_b   1.000
_cell.length_c   1.000
_cell.angle_alpha   90.00
_cell.angle_beta   90.00
_cell.angle_gamma   90.00
#
_symmetry.space_group_name_H-M   'P 1'
#
loop_
_entity.id
_entity.type
_entity.pdbx_description
1 polymer ?
#
loop_
_entity_poly.entity_id
_entity_poly.type
_entity_poly.pdbx_seq_one_letter_code
_entity_poly.pdbx_strand_id
1 'polypeptide(L)'
;MKINAAQRWNIRMLSWPYWAFAFAVVIFSFFKIGFTIRPLNPDPLSTFPTPQPTWSALSYGMRTLTWLGGWEDPSAYTLLSVAITIASIVAIIYFSKSFMASEDSRIAILLLLTSPIAVVLYNNQGRHDALMILGSILLGFLGRKTWLAAIAAAVMIAANPEQALLAAGILLACSFTPTFEAWRRGALVALVMSTVSFLALSIWAQASGVGSRLTYIRSLFGDSIYGFFSNFSLSIYAGFGILWVLIAYLLVHQNRKQKTITLIALAVIPFAITMTTLDQTRVFVGVTAATLIALVLQLTPLIRAELHASGHPNVIFWTFIAVVLLPTFEVSVDHVVRPPFAWFFAEVLPHIQQAIGLS
;
A
#
# COMPACT_ATOMS: atom_id res chain seq x y z
N MET A 1 28.40 -2.17 33.81
CA MET A 1 28.17 -2.76 32.47
C MET A 1 28.22 -1.63 31.45
N LYS A 2 29.08 -1.70 30.41
CA LYS A 2 29.19 -0.61 29.41
C LYS A 2 28.03 -0.71 28.41
N ILE A 3 27.21 0.34 28.30
CA ILE A 3 26.13 0.42 27.30
C ILE A 3 26.77 0.61 25.92
N ASN A 4 26.47 -0.27 24.97
CA ASN A 4 27.01 -0.16 23.62
C ASN A 4 26.30 0.93 22.80
N ALA A 5 26.85 1.28 21.62
CA ALA A 5 26.29 2.35 20.78
C ALA A 5 24.85 2.06 20.32
N ALA A 6 24.55 0.82 19.93
CA ALA A 6 23.21 0.41 19.49
C ALA A 6 22.17 0.53 20.62
N GLN A 7 22.53 0.16 21.84
CA GLN A 7 21.68 0.31 23.03
C GLN A 7 21.39 1.78 23.33
N ARG A 8 22.41 2.67 23.27
CA ARG A 8 22.21 4.11 23.44
C ARG A 8 21.24 4.69 22.41
N TRP A 9 21.37 4.27 21.15
CA TRP A 9 20.46 4.69 20.08
C TRP A 9 19.03 4.15 20.28
N ASN A 10 18.87 2.88 20.65
CA ASN A 10 17.56 2.29 20.90
C ASN A 10 16.83 3.03 22.04
N ILE A 11 17.52 3.27 23.16
CA ILE A 11 17.00 4.06 24.29
C ILE A 11 16.61 5.47 23.83
N ARG A 12 17.46 6.14 23.03
CA ARG A 12 17.18 7.49 22.52
C ARG A 12 15.95 7.51 21.61
N MET A 13 15.79 6.55 20.70
CA MET A 13 14.60 6.46 19.84
C MET A 13 13.34 6.21 20.65
N LEU A 14 13.40 5.34 21.67
CA LEU A 14 12.28 5.07 22.57
C LEU A 14 11.93 6.26 23.46
N SER A 15 12.92 7.07 23.87
CA SER A 15 12.71 8.25 24.71
C SER A 15 12.14 9.45 23.95
N TRP A 16 12.18 9.46 22.62
CA TRP A 16 11.55 10.53 21.84
C TRP A 16 10.04 10.51 22.05
N PRO A 17 9.38 11.68 22.23
CA PRO A 17 7.93 11.76 22.16
C PRO A 17 7.43 11.06 20.90
N TYR A 18 6.35 10.28 21.03
CA TYR A 18 5.86 9.44 19.93
C TYR A 18 5.58 10.23 18.64
N TRP A 19 5.01 11.43 18.78
CA TRP A 19 4.73 12.32 17.66
C TRP A 19 6.01 12.79 16.95
N ALA A 20 7.08 13.07 17.69
CA ALA A 20 8.35 13.54 17.12
C ALA A 20 9.04 12.41 16.34
N PHE A 21 9.01 11.19 16.86
CA PHE A 21 9.46 10.00 16.13
C PHE A 21 8.66 9.77 14.86
N ALA A 22 7.32 9.77 14.96
CA ALA A 22 6.46 9.56 13.80
C ALA A 22 6.68 10.63 12.72
N PHE A 23 6.79 11.90 13.12
CA PHE A 23 7.10 13.01 12.21
C PHE A 23 8.46 12.84 11.52
N ALA A 24 9.50 12.45 12.26
CA ALA A 24 10.81 12.17 11.69
C ALA A 24 10.78 11.02 10.67
N VAL A 25 10.01 9.96 10.93
CA VAL A 25 9.84 8.85 9.97
C VAL A 25 9.07 9.29 8.73
N VAL A 26 8.02 10.11 8.88
CA VAL A 26 7.27 10.67 7.74
C VAL A 26 8.19 11.52 6.86
N ILE A 27 8.97 12.43 7.45
CA ILE A 27 9.95 13.25 6.72
C ILE A 27 10.96 12.36 6.00
N PHE A 28 11.57 11.41 6.73
CA PHE A 28 12.57 10.51 6.16
C PHE A 28 11.99 9.73 4.97
N SER A 29 10.79 9.18 5.13
CA SER A 29 10.13 8.42 4.07
C SER A 29 9.79 9.29 2.86
N PHE A 30 9.23 10.48 3.09
CA PHE A 30 8.93 11.44 2.04
C PHE A 30 10.17 11.78 1.21
N PHE A 31 11.30 12.08 1.87
CA PHE A 31 12.56 12.36 1.15
C PHE A 31 13.05 11.14 0.37
N LYS A 32 13.01 9.96 0.99
CA LYS A 32 13.50 8.72 0.39
C LYS A 32 12.70 8.29 -0.83
N ILE A 33 11.38 8.25 -0.71
CA ILE A 33 10.47 7.73 -1.73
C ILE A 33 10.17 8.78 -2.79
N GLY A 34 10.05 10.04 -2.37
CA GLY A 34 9.59 11.13 -3.19
C GLY A 34 8.09 11.31 -3.18
N PHE A 35 7.67 12.34 -3.90
CA PHE A 35 6.29 12.71 -4.06
C PHE A 35 6.06 13.11 -5.50
N THR A 36 5.10 12.48 -6.17
CA THR A 36 4.79 12.80 -7.56
C THR A 36 3.28 12.96 -7.73
N ILE A 37 2.92 14.04 -8.43
CA ILE A 37 1.54 14.34 -8.81
C ILE A 37 1.32 13.73 -10.18
N ARG A 38 0.44 12.74 -10.25
CA ARG A 38 0.02 12.10 -11.49
C ARG A 38 -1.49 12.18 -11.55
N PRO A 39 -2.04 13.35 -11.92
CA PRO A 39 -3.47 13.48 -12.00
C PRO A 39 -3.96 12.37 -12.94
N LEU A 40 -4.96 11.61 -12.49
CA LEU A 40 -5.71 10.80 -13.43
C LEU A 40 -6.13 11.75 -14.56
N ASN A 41 -5.96 11.38 -15.84
CA ASN A 41 -6.64 12.11 -16.92
C ASN A 41 -8.12 12.12 -16.53
N PRO A 42 -8.65 13.23 -16.01
CA PRO A 42 -9.86 13.15 -15.24
C PRO A 42 -10.96 12.98 -16.27
N ASP A 43 -11.60 11.81 -16.25
CA ASP A 43 -12.92 11.64 -16.82
C ASP A 43 -13.73 12.92 -16.47
N PRO A 44 -14.23 13.69 -17.46
CA PRO A 44 -14.83 14.97 -17.19
C PRO A 44 -15.96 14.82 -16.17
N LEU A 45 -15.93 15.60 -15.09
CA LEU A 45 -16.96 15.54 -14.04
C LEU A 45 -18.37 15.82 -14.56
N SER A 46 -18.47 16.60 -15.65
CA SER A 46 -19.71 16.88 -16.35
C SER A 46 -20.44 15.63 -16.86
N THR A 47 -19.75 14.50 -16.96
CA THR A 47 -20.33 13.23 -17.39
C THR A 47 -20.80 12.34 -16.23
N PHE A 48 -20.41 12.64 -14.99
CA PHE A 48 -20.83 11.89 -13.81
C PHE A 48 -22.34 12.11 -13.57
N PRO A 49 -23.15 11.07 -13.27
CA PRO A 49 -22.74 9.74 -12.83
C PRO A 49 -22.37 8.74 -13.92
N THR A 50 -22.54 9.04 -15.21
CA THR A 50 -22.36 8.08 -16.32
C THR A 50 -20.91 7.57 -16.39
N PRO A 51 -20.67 6.25 -16.51
CA PRO A 51 -19.32 5.72 -16.58
C PRO A 51 -18.70 6.13 -17.92
N GLN A 52 -17.42 6.47 -17.89
CA GLN A 52 -16.66 6.79 -19.10
C GLN A 52 -15.99 5.54 -19.68
N PRO A 53 -15.76 5.47 -21.00
CA PRO A 53 -15.06 4.36 -21.66
C PRO A 53 -13.53 4.44 -21.43
N THR A 54 -13.14 4.55 -20.18
CA THR A 54 -11.76 4.66 -19.73
C THR A 54 -11.45 3.57 -18.72
N TRP A 55 -10.16 3.39 -18.42
CA TRP A 55 -9.74 2.36 -17.48
C TRP A 55 -10.20 2.66 -16.06
N SER A 56 -10.63 3.87 -15.75
CA SER A 56 -11.18 4.25 -14.44
C SER A 56 -12.69 4.08 -14.33
N ALA A 57 -13.39 3.53 -15.34
CA ALA A 57 -14.85 3.44 -15.38
C ALA A 57 -15.51 3.02 -14.05
N LEU A 58 -14.97 2.00 -13.38
CA LEU A 58 -15.51 1.45 -12.12
C LEU A 58 -14.96 2.12 -10.85
N SER A 59 -13.98 3.01 -10.96
CA SER A 59 -13.41 3.78 -9.86
C SER A 59 -14.22 5.06 -9.67
N TYR A 60 -15.26 5.03 -8.82
CA TYR A 60 -16.24 6.11 -8.70
C TYR A 60 -16.08 6.99 -7.45
N GLY A 61 -15.40 6.51 -6.40
CA GLY A 61 -15.37 7.15 -5.09
C GLY A 61 -14.81 8.56 -5.08
N MET A 62 -13.62 8.75 -5.66
CA MET A 62 -13.03 10.10 -5.79
C MET A 62 -13.94 11.05 -6.56
N ARG A 63 -14.59 10.56 -7.63
CA ARG A 63 -15.54 11.35 -8.45
C ARG A 63 -16.81 11.69 -7.70
N THR A 64 -17.34 10.76 -6.91
CA THR A 64 -18.50 11.00 -6.05
C THR A 64 -18.18 12.05 -4.99
N LEU A 65 -17.00 11.99 -4.38
CA LEU A 65 -16.58 12.96 -3.38
C LEU A 65 -16.39 14.37 -3.96
N THR A 66 -15.76 14.49 -5.14
CA THR A 66 -15.60 15.78 -5.82
C THR A 66 -16.94 16.34 -6.30
N TRP A 67 -17.81 15.49 -6.86
CA TRP A 67 -19.16 15.88 -7.27
C TRP A 67 -20.02 16.35 -6.09
N LEU A 68 -20.02 15.62 -4.96
CA LEU A 68 -20.73 16.03 -3.74
C LEU A 68 -20.18 17.33 -3.15
N GLY A 69 -18.87 17.58 -3.32
CA GLY A 69 -18.21 18.82 -2.90
C GLY A 69 -18.45 20.00 -3.85
N GLY A 70 -19.04 19.79 -5.03
CA GLY A 70 -19.21 20.81 -6.06
C GLY A 70 -17.89 21.26 -6.69
N TRP A 71 -16.84 20.42 -6.68
CA TRP A 71 -15.53 20.76 -7.21
C TRP A 71 -15.36 20.24 -8.63
N GLU A 72 -15.42 21.12 -9.62
CA GLU A 72 -15.26 20.75 -11.04
C GLU A 72 -13.81 20.77 -11.53
N ASP A 73 -12.91 21.43 -10.79
CA ASP A 73 -11.50 21.59 -11.15
C ASP A 73 -10.71 20.27 -10.96
N PRO A 74 -9.95 19.80 -11.97
CA PRO A 74 -8.97 18.73 -11.82
C PRO A 74 -8.05 18.87 -10.60
N SER A 75 -7.70 20.08 -10.20
CA SER A 75 -6.85 20.33 -9.02
C SER A 75 -7.47 19.80 -7.71
N ALA A 76 -8.81 19.76 -7.64
CA ALA A 76 -9.53 19.24 -6.48
C ALA A 76 -9.31 17.73 -6.28
N TYR A 77 -9.14 16.96 -7.35
CA TYR A 77 -8.80 15.53 -7.24
C TYR A 77 -7.43 15.33 -6.60
N THR A 78 -6.46 16.12 -7.01
CA THR A 78 -5.11 16.10 -6.44
C THR A 78 -5.16 16.49 -4.97
N LEU A 79 -5.84 17.59 -4.63
CA LEU A 79 -5.97 18.04 -3.24
C LEU A 79 -6.66 16.99 -2.35
N LEU A 80 -7.75 16.38 -2.85
CA LEU A 80 -8.45 15.32 -2.14
C LEU A 80 -7.57 14.08 -1.96
N SER A 81 -6.81 13.68 -2.99
CA SER A 81 -5.84 12.57 -2.90
C SER A 81 -4.76 12.85 -1.85
N VAL A 82 -4.25 14.08 -1.81
CA VAL A 82 -3.26 14.50 -0.80
C VAL A 82 -3.87 14.47 0.60
N ALA A 83 -5.10 14.96 0.78
CA ALA A 83 -5.80 14.89 2.05
C ALA A 83 -6.01 13.44 2.52
N ILE A 84 -6.40 12.54 1.62
CA ILE A 84 -6.56 11.10 1.92
C ILE A 84 -5.21 10.45 2.22
N THR A 85 -4.14 10.87 1.54
CA THR A 85 -2.77 10.41 1.83
C THR A 85 -2.35 10.80 3.25
N ILE A 86 -2.56 12.06 3.64
CA ILE A 86 -2.31 12.54 5.00
C ILE A 86 -3.15 11.74 6.00
N ALA A 87 -4.44 11.55 5.73
CA ALA A 87 -5.33 10.74 6.58
C ALA A 87 -4.84 9.30 6.72
N SER A 88 -4.33 8.69 5.64
CA SER A 88 -3.76 7.34 5.65
C SER A 88 -2.49 7.25 6.51
N ILE A 89 -1.59 8.23 6.41
CA ILE A 89 -0.38 8.32 7.23
C ILE A 89 -0.75 8.47 8.71
N VAL A 90 -1.67 9.39 9.01
CA VAL A 90 -2.18 9.58 10.38
C VAL A 90 -2.84 8.31 10.91
N ALA A 91 -3.63 7.60 10.09
CA ALA A 91 -4.26 6.34 10.45
C ALA A 91 -3.22 5.24 10.76
N ILE A 92 -2.17 5.10 9.94
CA ILE A 92 -1.05 4.17 10.23
C ILE A 92 -0.44 4.49 11.59
N ILE A 93 -0.12 5.76 11.85
CA ILE A 93 0.53 6.20 13.10
C ILE A 93 -0.39 5.95 14.31
N TYR A 94 -1.65 6.34 14.19
CA TYR A 94 -2.66 6.23 15.23
C TYR A 94 -2.97 4.76 15.56
N PHE A 95 -3.30 3.94 14.56
CA PHE A 95 -3.64 2.54 14.81
C PHE A 95 -2.42 1.72 15.27
N SER A 96 -1.22 1.98 14.74
CA SER A 96 0.00 1.33 15.26
C SER A 96 0.16 1.62 16.76
N LYS A 97 -0.03 2.89 17.18
CA LYS A 97 0.03 3.28 18.59
C LYS A 97 -1.05 2.62 19.44
N SER A 98 -2.28 2.53 18.92
CA SER A 98 -3.44 2.05 19.68
C SER A 98 -3.50 0.54 19.83
N PHE A 99 -2.91 -0.23 18.90
CA PHE A 99 -3.00 -1.69 18.90
C PHE A 99 -1.71 -2.42 19.32
N MET A 100 -0.59 -1.71 19.47
CA MET A 100 0.71 -2.32 19.72
C MET A 100 1.42 -1.63 20.88
N ALA A 101 2.37 -2.32 21.51
CA ALA A 101 3.23 -1.71 22.52
C ALA A 101 4.06 -0.57 21.92
N SER A 102 4.58 0.33 22.75
CA SER A 102 5.34 1.52 22.29
C SER A 102 6.53 1.16 21.38
N GLU A 103 7.24 0.07 21.67
CA GLU A 103 8.34 -0.39 20.84
C GLU A 103 7.85 -1.01 19.51
N ASP A 104 6.90 -1.94 19.58
CA ASP A 104 6.31 -2.62 18.42
C ASP A 104 5.66 -1.63 17.44
N SER A 105 4.95 -0.64 17.95
CA SER A 105 4.29 0.40 17.16
C SER A 105 5.28 1.28 16.39
N ARG A 106 6.46 1.57 16.96
CA ARG A 106 7.53 2.32 16.29
C ARG A 106 8.18 1.50 15.18
N ILE A 107 8.39 0.21 15.41
CA ILE A 107 8.86 -0.74 14.38
C ILE A 107 7.82 -0.81 13.25
N ALA A 108 6.55 -0.95 13.58
CA ALA A 108 5.46 -0.99 12.60
C ALA A 108 5.39 0.29 11.75
N ILE A 109 5.52 1.48 12.36
CA ILE A 109 5.57 2.76 11.64
C ILE A 109 6.76 2.79 10.68
N LEU A 110 7.96 2.39 11.12
CA LEU A 110 9.15 2.32 10.26
C LEU A 110 8.91 1.40 9.07
N LEU A 111 8.41 0.19 9.31
CA LEU A 111 8.15 -0.80 8.27
C LEU A 111 7.09 -0.32 7.29
N LEU A 112 5.92 0.11 7.76
CA LEU A 112 4.80 0.50 6.90
C LEU A 112 5.11 1.77 6.11
N LEU A 113 5.62 2.82 6.77
CA LEU A 113 5.88 4.09 6.11
C LEU A 113 7.11 4.05 5.22
N THR A 114 7.95 3.02 5.22
CA THR A 114 9.08 2.92 4.27
C THR A 114 8.98 1.73 3.30
N SER A 115 7.85 1.03 3.35
CA SER A 115 7.48 -0.05 2.44
C SER A 115 6.89 0.48 1.12
N PRO A 116 6.61 -0.42 0.15
CA PRO A 116 5.86 -0.08 -1.06
C PRO A 116 4.47 0.54 -0.81
N ILE A 117 3.87 0.37 0.38
CA ILE A 117 2.62 1.06 0.75
C ILE A 117 2.82 2.58 0.69
N ALA A 118 3.94 3.07 1.23
CA ALA A 118 4.27 4.49 1.21
C ALA A 118 4.65 4.98 -0.20
N VAL A 119 5.24 4.13 -1.03
CA VAL A 119 5.49 4.42 -2.46
C VAL A 119 4.19 4.76 -3.16
N VAL A 120 3.18 3.90 -3.01
CA VAL A 120 1.88 4.14 -3.64
C VAL A 120 1.21 5.38 -3.07
N LEU A 121 1.29 5.58 -1.75
CA LEU A 121 0.76 6.79 -1.11
C LEU A 121 1.42 8.06 -1.64
N TYR A 122 2.74 8.13 -1.80
CA TYR A 122 3.38 9.40 -2.19
C TYR A 122 3.47 9.63 -3.70
N ASN A 123 3.60 8.58 -4.53
CA ASN A 123 3.91 8.73 -5.96
C ASN A 123 2.70 8.66 -6.91
N ASN A 124 1.48 8.53 -6.37
CA ASN A 124 0.27 8.40 -7.17
C ASN A 124 -0.78 9.46 -6.79
N GLN A 125 -0.34 10.68 -6.52
CA GLN A 125 -1.27 11.75 -6.14
C GLN A 125 -2.16 12.17 -7.30
N GLY A 126 -3.44 12.34 -7.01
CA GLY A 126 -4.47 12.60 -8.03
C GLY A 126 -5.08 11.32 -8.61
N ARG A 127 -4.78 10.15 -8.04
CA ARG A 127 -5.40 8.87 -8.37
C ARG A 127 -6.22 8.33 -7.19
N HIS A 128 -6.99 7.27 -7.42
CA HIS A 128 -7.80 6.61 -6.39
C HIS A 128 -6.99 5.73 -5.41
N ASP A 129 -5.68 5.57 -5.62
CA ASP A 129 -4.86 4.64 -4.84
C ASP A 129 -4.77 5.00 -3.35
N ALA A 130 -4.71 6.29 -3.01
CA ALA A 130 -4.71 6.73 -1.62
C ALA A 130 -5.95 6.23 -0.85
N LEU A 131 -7.11 6.24 -1.51
CA LEU A 131 -8.37 5.75 -0.94
C LEU A 131 -8.35 4.21 -0.79
N MET A 132 -7.75 3.50 -1.76
CA MET A 132 -7.54 2.05 -1.70
C MET A 132 -6.65 1.66 -0.51
N ILE A 133 -5.57 2.41 -0.29
CA ILE A 133 -4.65 2.21 0.84
C ILE A 133 -5.34 2.56 2.17
N LEU A 134 -6.10 3.65 2.25
CA LEU A 134 -6.87 3.97 3.45
C LEU A 134 -7.80 2.84 3.87
N GLY A 135 -8.59 2.31 2.92
CA GLY A 135 -9.46 1.18 3.16
C GLY A 135 -8.69 -0.09 3.56
N SER A 136 -7.52 -0.32 2.95
CA SER A 136 -6.62 -1.43 3.32
C SER A 136 -6.05 -1.28 4.74
N ILE A 137 -5.74 -0.06 5.18
CA ILE A 137 -5.31 0.25 6.56
C ILE A 137 -6.44 -0.11 7.53
N LEU A 138 -7.67 0.33 7.23
CA LEU A 138 -8.84 0.00 8.05
C LEU A 138 -9.07 -1.51 8.10
N LEU A 139 -8.97 -2.23 6.98
CA LEU A 139 -9.17 -3.68 6.95
C LEU A 139 -8.05 -4.41 7.71
N GLY A 140 -6.80 -4.01 7.53
CA GLY A 140 -5.63 -4.61 8.19
C GLY A 140 -5.68 -4.46 9.72
N PHE A 141 -5.93 -3.25 10.23
CA PHE A 141 -5.97 -2.99 11.67
C PHE A 141 -7.31 -3.37 12.33
N LEU A 142 -8.44 -3.10 11.67
CA LEU A 142 -9.77 -3.19 12.28
C LEU A 142 -10.62 -4.35 11.76
N GLY A 143 -10.16 -5.06 10.72
CA GLY A 143 -10.92 -6.12 10.04
C GLY A 143 -11.26 -7.33 10.89
N ARG A 144 -10.79 -7.43 12.14
CA ARG A 144 -11.24 -8.45 13.09
C ARG A 144 -12.71 -8.26 13.48
N LYS A 145 -13.25 -7.02 13.38
CA LYS A 145 -14.66 -6.71 13.60
C LYS A 145 -15.37 -6.59 12.25
N THR A 146 -16.39 -7.39 12.01
CA THR A 146 -17.07 -7.51 10.70
C THR A 146 -17.68 -6.21 10.20
N TRP A 147 -18.29 -5.41 11.07
CA TRP A 147 -18.87 -4.12 10.67
C TRP A 147 -17.79 -3.09 10.27
N LEU A 148 -16.61 -3.13 10.91
CA LEU A 148 -15.47 -2.30 10.50
C LEU A 148 -14.85 -2.81 9.20
N ALA A 149 -14.84 -4.14 8.99
CA ALA A 149 -14.43 -4.72 7.70
C ALA A 149 -15.36 -4.30 6.56
N ALA A 150 -16.67 -4.16 6.83
CA ALA A 150 -17.63 -3.64 5.85
C ALA A 150 -17.34 -2.17 5.48
N ILE A 151 -17.06 -1.32 6.47
CA ILE A 151 -16.65 0.08 6.23
C ILE A 151 -15.34 0.12 5.43
N ALA A 152 -14.36 -0.68 5.82
CA ALA A 152 -13.08 -0.77 5.11
C ALA A 152 -13.27 -1.20 3.65
N ALA A 153 -14.11 -2.22 3.41
CA ALA A 153 -14.45 -2.68 2.07
C ALA A 153 -15.15 -1.59 1.26
N ALA A 154 -16.09 -0.85 1.84
CA ALA A 154 -16.76 0.27 1.16
C ALA A 154 -15.76 1.34 0.70
N VAL A 155 -14.77 1.68 1.55
CA VAL A 155 -13.69 2.61 1.20
C VAL A 155 -12.82 2.07 0.06
N MET A 156 -12.44 0.79 0.10
CA MET A 156 -11.65 0.14 -0.95
C MET A 156 -12.42 0.06 -2.28
N ILE A 157 -13.70 -0.31 -2.23
CA ILE A 157 -14.60 -0.40 -3.39
C ILE A 157 -14.75 0.96 -4.07
N ALA A 158 -14.91 2.02 -3.28
CA ALA A 158 -14.99 3.39 -3.78
C ALA A 158 -13.71 3.77 -4.55
N ALA A 159 -12.55 3.26 -4.14
CA ALA A 159 -11.31 3.46 -4.89
C ALA A 159 -11.23 2.61 -6.15
N ASN A 160 -11.29 1.29 -6.01
CA ASN A 160 -11.18 0.33 -7.10
C ASN A 160 -11.83 -1.01 -6.68
N PRO A 161 -13.03 -1.34 -7.19
CA PRO A 161 -13.74 -2.54 -6.76
C PRO A 161 -13.01 -3.85 -7.09
N GLU A 162 -12.24 -3.89 -8.18
CA GLU A 162 -11.45 -5.07 -8.55
C GLU A 162 -10.30 -5.33 -7.59
N GLN A 163 -9.50 -4.30 -7.29
CA GLN A 163 -8.43 -4.44 -6.31
C GLN A 163 -8.99 -4.69 -4.91
N ALA A 164 -10.16 -4.13 -4.57
CA ALA A 164 -10.85 -4.42 -3.31
C ALA A 164 -11.22 -5.91 -3.18
N LEU A 165 -11.81 -6.47 -4.23
CA LEU A 165 -12.13 -7.89 -4.32
C LEU A 165 -10.89 -8.76 -4.13
N LEU A 166 -9.82 -8.45 -4.86
CA LEU A 166 -8.56 -9.21 -4.82
C LEU A 166 -7.88 -9.09 -3.44
N ALA A 167 -7.84 -7.90 -2.86
CA ALA A 167 -7.26 -7.68 -1.54
C ALA A 167 -8.02 -8.43 -0.43
N ALA A 168 -9.35 -8.40 -0.46
CA ALA A 168 -10.16 -9.17 0.47
C ALA A 168 -9.99 -10.69 0.27
N GLY A 169 -9.87 -11.13 -0.98
CA GLY A 169 -9.61 -12.53 -1.33
C GLY A 169 -8.26 -13.04 -0.83
N ILE A 170 -7.20 -12.24 -0.99
CA ILE A 170 -5.85 -12.56 -0.51
C ILE A 170 -5.83 -12.61 1.02
N LEU A 171 -6.47 -11.65 1.70
CA LEU A 171 -6.57 -11.67 3.17
C LEU A 171 -7.38 -12.88 3.66
N LEU A 172 -8.48 -13.22 2.98
CA LEU A 172 -9.29 -14.40 3.30
C LEU A 172 -8.48 -15.69 3.11
N ALA A 173 -7.74 -15.82 2.01
CA ALA A 173 -6.87 -16.96 1.75
C ALA A 173 -5.81 -17.11 2.87
N CYS A 174 -5.15 -16.02 3.25
CA CYS A 174 -4.20 -16.00 4.36
C CYS A 174 -4.86 -16.36 5.71
N SER A 175 -6.12 -15.98 5.94
CA SER A 175 -6.89 -16.26 7.17
C SER A 175 -7.19 -17.75 7.43
N PHE A 176 -6.88 -18.63 6.46
CA PHE A 176 -6.87 -20.08 6.68
C PHE A 176 -5.59 -20.59 7.35
N THR A 177 -4.62 -19.72 7.59
CA THR A 177 -3.47 -20.00 8.46
C THR A 177 -3.74 -19.46 9.88
N PRO A 178 -3.20 -20.10 10.95
CA PRO A 178 -3.43 -19.65 12.33
C PRO A 178 -3.02 -18.21 12.58
N THR A 179 -1.96 -17.73 11.91
CA THR A 179 -1.44 -16.36 12.03
C THR A 179 -2.51 -15.30 11.72
N PHE A 180 -3.43 -15.57 10.78
CA PHE A 180 -4.40 -14.60 10.29
C PHE A 180 -5.86 -14.98 10.60
N GLU A 181 -6.09 -16.00 11.44
CA GLU A 181 -7.44 -16.54 11.65
C GLU A 181 -8.43 -15.50 12.21
N ALA A 182 -7.92 -14.53 12.98
CA ALA A 182 -8.71 -13.44 13.55
C ALA A 182 -9.37 -12.53 12.50
N TRP A 183 -8.86 -12.52 11.26
CA TRP A 183 -9.43 -11.73 10.16
C TRP A 183 -10.44 -12.49 9.32
N ARG A 184 -10.61 -13.80 9.50
CA ARG A 184 -11.39 -14.65 8.58
C ARG A 184 -12.81 -14.12 8.33
N ARG A 185 -13.54 -13.78 9.40
CA ARG A 185 -14.91 -13.28 9.28
C ARG A 185 -14.98 -11.91 8.61
N GLY A 186 -14.08 -10.99 8.95
CA GLY A 186 -14.06 -9.67 8.32
C GLY A 186 -13.60 -9.71 6.87
N ALA A 187 -12.60 -10.53 6.55
CA ALA A 187 -12.14 -10.75 5.17
C ALA A 187 -13.25 -11.36 4.31
N LEU A 188 -14.05 -12.28 4.87
CA LEU A 188 -15.22 -12.83 4.17
C LEU A 188 -16.28 -11.75 3.90
N VAL A 189 -16.61 -10.92 4.89
CA VAL A 189 -17.56 -9.80 4.70
C VAL A 189 -17.05 -8.83 3.64
N ALA A 190 -15.77 -8.45 3.71
CA ALA A 190 -15.15 -7.59 2.73
C ALA A 190 -15.20 -8.20 1.32
N LEU A 191 -14.89 -9.50 1.18
CA LEU A 191 -14.94 -10.21 -0.09
C LEU A 191 -16.35 -10.23 -0.68
N VAL A 192 -17.35 -10.57 0.13
CA VAL A 192 -18.76 -10.60 -0.31
C VAL A 192 -19.21 -9.21 -0.77
N MET A 193 -18.93 -8.17 0.02
CA MET A 193 -19.27 -6.79 -0.36
C MET A 193 -18.58 -6.36 -1.64
N SER A 194 -17.26 -6.59 -1.74
CA SER A 194 -16.51 -6.25 -2.95
C SER A 194 -16.99 -7.02 -4.18
N THR A 195 -17.38 -8.29 -4.03
CA THR A 195 -17.95 -9.10 -5.11
C THR A 195 -19.28 -8.50 -5.58
N VAL A 196 -20.21 -8.24 -4.65
CA VAL A 196 -21.52 -7.68 -4.97
C VAL A 196 -21.38 -6.32 -5.65
N SER A 197 -20.56 -5.42 -5.10
CA SER A 197 -20.32 -4.10 -5.68
C SER A 197 -19.62 -4.18 -7.04
N PHE A 198 -18.61 -5.03 -7.20
CA PHE A 198 -17.94 -5.23 -8.48
C PHE A 198 -18.91 -5.70 -9.56
N LEU A 199 -19.77 -6.68 -9.26
CA LEU A 199 -20.78 -7.17 -10.20
C LEU A 199 -21.80 -6.09 -10.54
N ALA A 200 -22.31 -5.37 -9.54
CA ALA A 200 -23.29 -4.29 -9.75
C ALA A 200 -22.70 -3.18 -10.65
N LEU A 201 -21.47 -2.73 -10.37
CA LEU A 201 -20.81 -1.70 -11.16
C LEU A 201 -20.45 -2.19 -12.58
N SER A 202 -20.10 -3.46 -12.73
CA SER A 202 -19.82 -4.06 -14.04
C SER A 202 -21.07 -4.13 -14.91
N ILE A 203 -22.20 -4.58 -14.33
CA ILE A 203 -23.50 -4.62 -15.02
C ILE A 203 -23.93 -3.21 -15.41
N TRP A 204 -23.78 -2.25 -14.50
CA TRP A 204 -24.09 -0.85 -14.75
C TRP A 204 -23.25 -0.26 -15.90
N ALA A 205 -21.93 -0.45 -15.88
CA ALA A 205 -21.05 0.01 -16.95
C ALA A 205 -21.42 -0.61 -18.30
N GLN A 206 -21.67 -1.91 -18.32
CA GLN A 206 -22.07 -2.63 -19.54
C GLN A 206 -23.42 -2.12 -20.08
N ALA A 207 -24.40 -1.87 -19.21
CA ALA A 207 -25.70 -1.31 -19.59
C ALA A 207 -25.59 0.12 -20.16
N SER A 208 -24.57 0.88 -19.74
CA SER A 208 -24.23 2.19 -20.29
C SER A 208 -23.39 2.14 -21.58
N GLY A 209 -23.17 0.95 -22.15
CA GLY A 209 -22.36 0.78 -23.36
C GLY A 209 -20.85 0.91 -23.14
N VAL A 210 -20.40 0.94 -21.89
CA VAL A 210 -18.98 0.96 -21.53
C VAL A 210 -18.44 -0.46 -21.48
N GLY A 211 -17.42 -0.74 -22.29
CA GLY A 211 -16.77 -2.03 -22.34
C GLY A 211 -16.12 -2.43 -21.02
N SER A 212 -16.07 -3.74 -20.75
CA SER A 212 -15.33 -4.28 -19.62
C SER A 212 -13.82 -4.02 -19.76
N ARG A 213 -13.11 -3.82 -18.64
CA ARG A 213 -11.64 -3.74 -18.62
C ARG A 213 -10.97 -4.95 -19.30
N LEU A 214 -11.65 -6.10 -19.37
CA LEU A 214 -11.18 -7.30 -20.06
C LEU A 214 -10.87 -7.06 -21.54
N THR A 215 -11.51 -6.08 -22.20
CA THR A 215 -11.22 -5.75 -23.61
C THR A 215 -9.81 -5.16 -23.77
N TYR A 216 -9.35 -4.36 -22.80
CA TYR A 216 -8.00 -3.80 -22.79
C TYR A 216 -6.93 -4.80 -22.37
N ILE A 217 -7.28 -5.82 -21.57
CA ILE A 217 -6.30 -6.84 -21.15
C ILE A 217 -5.64 -7.47 -22.37
N ARG A 218 -6.39 -7.80 -23.42
CA ARG A 218 -5.81 -8.44 -24.61
C ARG A 218 -4.73 -7.59 -25.28
N SER A 219 -4.95 -6.27 -25.41
CA SER A 219 -3.96 -5.38 -26.02
C SER A 219 -2.76 -5.11 -25.11
N LEU A 220 -2.96 -5.13 -23.79
CA LEU A 220 -1.93 -4.74 -22.81
C LEU A 220 -1.17 -5.93 -22.21
N PHE A 221 -1.62 -7.15 -22.48
CA PHE A 221 -1.07 -8.37 -21.87
C PHE A 221 0.40 -8.56 -22.24
N GLY A 222 0.75 -8.35 -23.52
CA GLY A 222 2.14 -8.45 -24.00
C GLY A 222 3.06 -7.45 -23.30
N ASP A 223 2.66 -6.19 -23.27
CA ASP A 223 3.41 -5.11 -22.62
C ASP A 223 3.53 -5.34 -21.10
N SER A 224 2.47 -5.84 -20.45
CA SER A 224 2.48 -6.14 -19.01
C SER A 224 3.46 -7.26 -18.67
N ILE A 225 3.46 -8.34 -19.46
CA ILE A 225 4.41 -9.46 -19.30
C ILE A 225 5.83 -8.99 -19.56
N TYR A 226 6.06 -8.29 -20.67
CA TYR A 226 7.39 -7.76 -21.02
C TYR A 226 7.92 -6.84 -19.92
N GLY A 227 7.09 -5.90 -19.45
CA GLY A 227 7.43 -4.99 -18.37
C GLY A 227 7.79 -5.72 -17.08
N PHE A 228 7.05 -6.77 -16.73
CA PHE A 228 7.32 -7.54 -15.52
C PHE A 228 8.63 -8.33 -15.65
N PHE A 229 8.84 -9.05 -16.74
CA PHE A 229 10.05 -9.87 -16.91
C PHE A 229 11.31 -9.05 -17.18
N SER A 230 11.21 -7.91 -17.86
CA SER A 230 12.34 -6.99 -18.03
C SER A 230 12.83 -6.41 -16.71
N ASN A 231 11.94 -6.35 -15.70
CA ASN A 231 12.25 -5.88 -14.35
C ASN A 231 12.12 -6.99 -13.29
N PHE A 232 12.13 -8.27 -13.65
CA PHE A 232 11.66 -9.38 -12.80
C PHE A 232 12.11 -9.30 -11.34
N SER A 233 13.42 -9.22 -11.10
CA SER A 233 14.00 -9.16 -9.76
C SER A 233 13.58 -7.89 -9.00
N LEU A 234 13.50 -6.76 -9.69
CA LEU A 234 13.09 -5.48 -9.12
C LEU A 234 11.59 -5.44 -8.85
N SER A 235 10.75 -6.03 -9.72
CA SER A 235 9.31 -6.15 -9.50
C SER A 235 9.00 -7.03 -8.29
N ILE A 236 9.72 -8.14 -8.12
CA ILE A 236 9.62 -9.00 -6.93
C ILE A 236 9.98 -8.23 -5.67
N TYR A 237 11.10 -7.51 -5.68
CA TYR A 237 11.50 -6.71 -4.54
C TYR A 237 10.53 -5.54 -4.29
N ALA A 238 10.13 -4.80 -5.32
CA ALA A 238 9.26 -3.63 -5.21
C ALA A 238 7.83 -3.97 -4.74
N GLY A 239 7.39 -5.24 -4.87
CA GLY A 239 6.11 -5.67 -4.33
C GLY A 239 6.03 -5.59 -2.80
N PHE A 240 7.12 -5.92 -2.10
CA PHE A 240 7.12 -6.00 -0.62
C PHE A 240 8.19 -5.12 0.06
N GLY A 241 9.27 -4.78 -0.63
CA GLY A 241 10.41 -4.05 -0.10
C GLY A 241 10.98 -4.72 1.16
N ILE A 242 11.12 -3.94 2.23
CA ILE A 242 11.61 -4.44 3.52
C ILE A 242 10.68 -5.52 4.16
N LEU A 243 9.41 -5.57 3.76
CA LEU A 243 8.45 -6.53 4.32
C LEU A 243 8.74 -7.98 3.89
N TRP A 244 9.65 -8.20 2.92
CA TRP A 244 10.17 -9.54 2.60
C TRP A 244 10.74 -10.24 3.83
N VAL A 245 11.31 -9.50 4.79
CA VAL A 245 11.84 -10.08 6.05
C VAL A 245 10.71 -10.74 6.86
N LEU A 246 9.54 -10.09 6.94
CA LEU A 246 8.39 -10.63 7.65
C LEU A 246 7.81 -11.86 6.95
N ILE A 247 7.79 -11.84 5.61
CA ILE A 247 7.32 -12.96 4.80
C ILE A 247 8.28 -14.15 4.96
N ALA A 248 9.58 -13.93 4.88
CA ALA A 248 10.58 -14.97 5.08
C ALA A 248 10.45 -15.59 6.48
N TYR A 249 10.32 -14.75 7.51
CA TYR A 249 10.08 -15.21 8.87
C TYR A 249 8.82 -16.07 8.97
N LEU A 250 7.70 -15.62 8.40
CA LEU A 250 6.44 -16.37 8.40
C LEU A 250 6.60 -17.74 7.75
N LEU A 251 7.27 -17.80 6.59
CA LEU A 251 7.46 -19.05 5.85
C LEU A 251 8.37 -20.04 6.59
N VAL A 252 9.37 -19.56 7.33
CA VAL A 252 10.25 -20.45 8.12
C VAL A 252 9.49 -21.09 9.28
N HIS A 253 8.54 -20.37 9.90
CA HIS A 253 7.83 -20.81 11.10
C HIS A 253 6.49 -21.52 10.82
N GLN A 254 6.11 -21.68 9.55
CA GLN A 254 4.88 -22.36 9.14
C GLN A 254 5.13 -23.80 8.69
N ASN A 255 4.13 -24.66 8.94
CA ASN A 255 4.13 -26.01 8.37
C ASN A 255 3.94 -25.97 6.83
N ARG A 256 4.21 -27.10 6.14
CA ARG A 256 4.18 -27.17 4.67
C ARG A 256 2.85 -26.71 4.05
N LYS A 257 1.72 -27.06 4.67
CA LYS A 257 0.39 -26.67 4.19
C LYS A 257 0.16 -25.17 4.31
N GLN A 258 0.44 -24.59 5.47
CA GLN A 258 0.33 -23.16 5.73
C GLN A 258 1.26 -22.35 4.82
N LYS A 259 2.52 -22.79 4.70
CA LYS A 259 3.52 -22.22 3.79
C LYS A 259 3.01 -22.16 2.36
N THR A 260 2.40 -23.24 1.87
CA THR A 260 1.85 -23.29 0.51
C THR A 260 0.71 -22.28 0.34
N ILE A 261 -0.22 -22.21 1.31
CA ILE A 261 -1.32 -21.24 1.29
C ILE A 261 -0.77 -19.80 1.29
N THR A 262 0.18 -19.50 2.18
CA THR A 262 0.80 -18.18 2.29
C THR A 262 1.58 -17.81 1.02
N LEU A 263 2.36 -18.72 0.43
CA LEU A 263 3.06 -18.47 -0.83
C LEU A 263 2.09 -18.19 -1.99
N ILE A 264 1.03 -18.99 -2.10
CA ILE A 264 0.04 -18.80 -3.15
C ILE A 264 -0.67 -17.45 -2.97
N ALA A 265 -1.13 -17.16 -1.75
CA ALA A 265 -1.92 -15.96 -1.46
C ALA A 265 -1.10 -14.66 -1.52
N LEU A 266 0.12 -14.64 -0.95
CA LEU A 266 0.94 -13.42 -0.91
C LEU A 266 1.83 -13.23 -2.14
N ALA A 267 2.35 -14.30 -2.73
CA ALA A 267 3.29 -14.18 -3.85
C ALA A 267 2.63 -14.54 -5.19
N VAL A 268 2.18 -15.79 -5.36
CA VAL A 268 1.76 -16.28 -6.69
C VAL A 268 0.58 -15.49 -7.24
N ILE A 269 -0.49 -15.33 -6.47
CA ILE A 269 -1.71 -14.63 -6.92
C ILE A 269 -1.41 -13.14 -7.21
N PRO A 270 -0.81 -12.36 -6.30
CA PRO A 270 -0.50 -10.95 -6.55
C PRO A 270 0.44 -10.75 -7.74
N PHE A 271 1.51 -11.53 -7.86
CA PHE A 271 2.41 -11.40 -9.01
C PHE A 271 1.73 -11.81 -10.32
N ALA A 272 0.89 -12.85 -10.32
CA ALA A 272 0.12 -13.19 -11.52
C ALA A 272 -0.81 -12.04 -11.94
N ILE A 273 -1.50 -11.41 -11.00
CA ILE A 273 -2.33 -10.23 -11.27
C ILE A 273 -1.47 -9.11 -11.84
N THR A 274 -0.36 -8.79 -11.18
CA THR A 274 0.60 -7.76 -11.61
C THR A 274 1.16 -8.03 -13.00
N MET A 275 1.44 -9.29 -13.37
CA MET A 275 1.89 -9.66 -14.72
C MET A 275 0.85 -9.38 -15.80
N THR A 276 -0.44 -9.35 -15.43
CA THR A 276 -1.55 -9.06 -16.34
C THR A 276 -1.99 -7.60 -16.35
N THR A 277 -1.39 -6.76 -15.49
CA THR A 277 -1.74 -5.35 -15.33
C THR A 277 -0.51 -4.47 -15.48
N LEU A 278 -0.52 -3.49 -16.37
CA LEU A 278 0.64 -2.63 -16.65
C LEU A 278 1.24 -1.94 -15.40
N ASP A 279 0.40 -1.62 -14.42
CA ASP A 279 0.77 -0.75 -13.31
C ASP A 279 1.32 -1.55 -12.12
N GLN A 280 2.59 -1.98 -12.23
CA GLN A 280 3.11 -3.10 -11.48
C GLN A 280 3.05 -2.92 -9.96
N THR A 281 3.92 -2.07 -9.40
CA THR A 281 4.01 -1.87 -7.94
C THR A 281 2.69 -1.38 -7.39
N ARG A 282 1.98 -0.52 -8.13
CA ARG A 282 0.71 0.06 -7.68
C ARG A 282 -0.39 -0.99 -7.51
N VAL A 283 -0.61 -1.82 -8.53
CA VAL A 283 -1.61 -2.90 -8.46
C VAL A 283 -1.22 -3.92 -7.41
N PHE A 284 0.07 -4.31 -7.37
CA PHE A 284 0.57 -5.27 -6.38
C PHE A 284 0.26 -4.82 -4.96
N VAL A 285 0.62 -3.58 -4.62
CA VAL A 285 0.38 -3.00 -3.30
C VAL A 285 -1.12 -2.84 -3.06
N GLY A 286 -1.88 -2.39 -4.05
CA GLY A 286 -3.34 -2.28 -3.95
C GLY A 286 -3.99 -3.60 -3.53
N VAL A 287 -3.56 -4.73 -4.11
CA VAL A 287 -4.13 -6.06 -3.77
C VAL A 287 -3.52 -6.70 -2.52
N THR A 288 -2.38 -6.24 -2.02
CA THR A 288 -1.69 -6.89 -0.87
C THR A 288 -1.71 -6.06 0.42
N ALA A 289 -1.92 -4.74 0.35
CA ALA A 289 -1.72 -3.82 1.47
C ALA A 289 -2.47 -4.24 2.75
N ALA A 290 -3.74 -4.64 2.65
CA ALA A 290 -4.51 -5.06 3.83
C ALA A 290 -3.86 -6.27 4.54
N THR A 291 -3.36 -7.23 3.77
CA THR A 291 -2.70 -8.42 4.30
C THR A 291 -1.31 -8.11 4.84
N LEU A 292 -0.57 -7.21 4.18
CA LEU A 292 0.73 -6.75 4.68
C LEU A 292 0.63 -5.96 5.99
N ILE A 293 -0.43 -5.17 6.15
CA ILE A 293 -0.69 -4.46 7.41
C ILE A 293 -1.06 -5.45 8.52
N ALA A 294 -1.92 -6.43 8.22
CA ALA A 294 -2.22 -7.51 9.17
C ALA A 294 -0.97 -8.32 9.55
N LEU A 295 -0.07 -8.57 8.58
CA LEU A 295 1.22 -9.24 8.77
C LEU A 295 2.13 -8.45 9.73
N VAL A 296 2.28 -7.13 9.50
CA VAL A 296 3.05 -6.25 10.39
C VAL A 296 2.49 -6.25 11.81
N LEU A 297 1.16 -6.12 11.95
CA LEU A 297 0.50 -6.12 13.25
C LEU A 297 0.74 -7.43 14.02
N GLN A 298 0.70 -8.57 13.32
CA GLN A 298 0.82 -9.88 13.95
C GLN A 298 2.26 -10.30 14.23
N LEU A 299 3.19 -10.05 13.31
CA LEU A 299 4.55 -10.59 13.39
C LEU A 299 5.55 -9.68 14.09
N THR A 300 5.33 -8.36 14.10
CA THR A 300 6.27 -7.44 14.74
C THR A 300 6.49 -7.76 16.23
N PRO A 301 5.43 -7.97 17.05
CA PRO A 301 5.62 -8.29 18.48
C PRO A 301 6.31 -9.64 18.70
N LEU A 302 6.03 -10.63 17.84
CA LEU A 302 6.61 -11.97 17.92
C LEU A 302 8.11 -11.95 17.61
N ILE A 303 8.49 -11.36 16.47
CA ILE A 303 9.90 -11.24 16.05
C ILE A 303 10.68 -10.43 17.08
N ARG A 304 10.12 -9.32 17.57
CA ARG A 304 10.78 -8.53 18.62
C ARG A 304 11.01 -9.37 19.86
N ALA A 305 10.00 -10.08 20.35
CA ALA A 305 10.13 -10.91 21.55
C ALA A 305 11.23 -11.98 21.41
N GLU A 306 11.30 -12.65 20.26
CA GLU A 306 12.33 -13.66 19.96
C GLU A 306 13.73 -13.05 19.87
N LEU A 307 13.88 -11.88 19.23
CA LEU A 307 15.14 -11.16 19.17
C LEU A 307 15.61 -10.72 20.55
N HIS A 308 14.70 -10.26 21.43
CA HIS A 308 15.02 -9.94 22.81
C HIS A 308 15.48 -11.19 23.58
N ALA A 309 14.76 -12.31 23.44
CA ALA A 309 15.14 -13.57 24.08
C ALA A 309 16.51 -14.08 23.60
N SER A 310 16.88 -13.77 22.35
CA SER A 310 18.18 -14.13 21.74
C SER A 310 19.31 -13.14 22.07
N GLY A 311 19.09 -12.15 22.95
CA GLY A 311 20.11 -11.18 23.34
C GLY A 311 20.30 -10.01 22.36
N HIS A 312 19.33 -9.77 21.47
CA HIS A 312 19.31 -8.66 20.53
C HIS A 312 18.20 -7.63 20.85
N PRO A 313 18.28 -6.90 21.97
CA PRO A 313 17.21 -6.00 22.44
C PRO A 313 17.09 -4.68 21.67
N ASN A 314 17.95 -4.43 20.66
CA ASN A 314 18.00 -3.14 19.95
C ASN A 314 17.22 -3.19 18.62
N VAL A 315 16.00 -3.74 18.66
CA VAL A 315 15.25 -4.10 17.43
C VAL A 315 14.85 -2.86 16.64
N ILE A 316 14.43 -1.76 17.28
CA ILE A 316 14.10 -0.50 16.57
C ILE A 316 15.34 0.03 15.85
N PHE A 317 16.50 0.06 16.53
CA PHE A 317 17.73 0.55 15.92
C PHE A 317 18.09 -0.23 14.66
N TRP A 318 18.09 -1.58 14.73
CA TRP A 318 18.40 -2.40 13.56
C TRP A 318 17.35 -2.29 12.45
N THR A 319 16.08 -2.14 12.81
CA THR A 319 15.01 -1.86 11.85
C THR A 319 15.26 -0.53 11.14
N PHE A 320 15.60 0.53 11.88
CA PHE A 320 15.92 1.84 11.31
C PHE A 320 17.11 1.75 10.35
N ILE A 321 18.20 1.07 10.75
CA ILE A 321 19.35 0.86 9.87
C ILE A 321 18.95 0.12 8.59
N ALA A 322 18.17 -0.97 8.71
CA ALA A 322 17.68 -1.72 7.54
C ALA A 322 16.83 -0.83 6.63
N VAL A 323 15.92 -0.04 7.19
CA VAL A 323 15.08 0.92 6.46
C VAL A 323 15.90 2.00 5.75
N VAL A 324 16.99 2.48 6.36
CA VAL A 324 17.87 3.48 5.74
C VAL A 324 18.66 2.89 4.58
N LEU A 325 19.21 1.68 4.76
CA LEU A 325 20.11 1.06 3.79
C LEU A 325 19.38 0.38 2.63
N LEU A 326 18.21 -0.22 2.88
CA LEU A 326 17.48 -0.92 1.85
C LEU A 326 16.75 0.07 0.93
N PRO A 327 16.88 -0.04 -0.40
CA PRO A 327 16.18 0.86 -1.31
C PRO A 327 14.66 0.60 -1.28
N THR A 328 13.88 1.61 -1.66
CA THR A 328 12.44 1.48 -1.89
C THR A 328 12.17 1.86 -3.34
N PHE A 329 11.80 0.91 -4.18
CA PHE A 329 11.62 1.11 -5.63
C PHE A 329 10.15 1.17 -6.02
N GLU A 330 9.87 1.88 -7.10
CA GLU A 330 8.62 1.79 -7.86
C GLU A 330 8.93 1.27 -9.26
N VAL A 331 8.17 0.30 -9.76
CA VAL A 331 8.14 -0.06 -11.17
C VAL A 331 6.83 0.47 -11.75
N SER A 332 6.91 1.51 -12.57
CA SER A 332 5.73 2.22 -13.10
C SER A 332 5.15 1.56 -14.36
N VAL A 333 4.01 2.09 -14.82
CA VAL A 333 3.31 1.69 -16.05
C VAL A 333 4.25 1.60 -17.26
N ASP A 334 5.14 2.59 -17.42
CA ASP A 334 6.08 2.67 -18.55
C ASP A 334 7.31 1.76 -18.40
N HIS A 335 7.26 0.80 -17.46
CA HIS A 335 8.36 -0.11 -17.12
C HIS A 335 9.62 0.59 -16.60
N VAL A 336 9.49 1.87 -16.24
CA VAL A 336 10.56 2.67 -15.66
C VAL A 336 10.67 2.36 -14.17
N VAL A 337 11.87 1.95 -13.77
CA VAL A 337 12.23 1.81 -12.36
C VAL A 337 12.55 3.19 -11.82
N ARG A 338 11.85 3.60 -10.77
CA ARG A 338 12.13 4.85 -10.06
C ARG A 338 12.88 4.52 -8.77
N PRO A 339 14.18 4.83 -8.71
CA PRO A 339 14.96 4.62 -7.49
C PRO A 339 14.60 5.66 -6.42
N PRO A 340 14.95 5.38 -5.15
CA PRO A 340 14.88 6.38 -4.09
C PRO A 340 15.54 7.68 -4.50
N PHE A 341 14.98 8.81 -4.05
CA PHE A 341 15.49 10.17 -4.32
C PHE A 341 15.49 10.63 -5.79
N ALA A 342 15.09 9.79 -6.76
CA ALA A 342 15.07 10.18 -8.18
C ALA A 342 14.21 11.42 -8.45
N TRP A 343 13.09 11.54 -7.74
CA TRP A 343 12.18 12.68 -7.79
C TRP A 343 12.89 14.02 -7.48
N PHE A 344 13.86 14.02 -6.57
CA PHE A 344 14.59 15.24 -6.21
C PHE A 344 15.39 15.74 -7.40
N PHE A 345 16.07 14.83 -8.11
CA PHE A 345 16.85 15.18 -9.30
C PHE A 345 15.98 15.52 -10.50
N ALA A 346 14.83 14.86 -10.65
CA ALA A 346 13.93 15.09 -11.78
C ALA A 346 13.07 16.35 -11.61
N GLU A 347 12.57 16.62 -10.41
CA GLU A 347 11.54 17.64 -10.17
C GLU A 347 12.08 18.84 -9.36
N VAL A 348 12.96 18.62 -8.37
CA VAL A 348 13.38 19.69 -7.45
C VAL A 348 14.65 20.40 -7.91
N LEU A 349 15.66 19.63 -8.32
CA LEU A 349 16.97 20.15 -8.71
C LEU A 349 16.89 21.15 -9.88
N PRO A 350 16.09 20.94 -10.95
CA PRO A 350 15.97 21.91 -12.03
C PRO A 350 15.46 23.28 -11.54
N HIS A 351 14.52 23.31 -10.60
CA HIS A 351 14.03 24.56 -10.02
C HIS A 351 15.08 25.25 -9.14
N ILE A 352 15.87 24.48 -8.38
CA ILE A 352 16.99 25.03 -7.60
C ILE A 352 18.04 25.63 -8.54
N GLN A 353 18.44 24.89 -9.58
CA GLN A 353 19.40 25.31 -10.60
C GLN A 353 18.96 26.62 -11.29
N GLN A 354 17.69 26.69 -11.69
CA GLN A 354 17.08 27.90 -12.25
C GLN A 354 17.12 29.07 -11.26
N ALA A 355 16.82 28.84 -9.97
CA ALA A 355 16.81 29.88 -8.94
C ALA A 355 18.20 30.45 -8.64
N ILE A 356 19.27 29.67 -8.83
CA ILE A 356 20.67 30.09 -8.57
C ILE A 356 21.46 30.43 -9.83
N GLY A 357 20.83 30.44 -11.00
CA GLY A 357 21.47 30.82 -12.27
C GLY A 357 22.49 29.80 -12.79
N LEU A 358 22.37 28.52 -12.41
CA LEU A 358 23.14 27.44 -13.01
C LEU A 358 22.29 26.81 -14.11
N SER A 359 22.49 27.23 -15.35
CA SER A 359 21.85 26.64 -16.54
C SER A 359 22.70 25.55 -17.17
#